data_AF-A0A2V5UTQ4-F1
#
_entry.id   AF-A0A2V5UTQ4-F1
#
_cell.length_a   1.000
_cell.length_b   1.000
_cell.length_c   1.000
_cell.angle_alpha   90.00
_cell.angle_beta   90.00
_cell.angle_gamma   90.00
#
_symmetry.space_group_name_H-M   'P 1'
#
loop_
_entity.id
_entity.type
_entity.pdbx_description
1 polymer ?
#
loop_
_entity_poly.entity_id
_entity_poly.type
_entity_poly.pdbx_seq_one_letter_code
_entity_poly.pdbx_strand_id
1 'polypeptide(L)' 'MIDGSAVPTFATGFDWYSQGIVLRPGRLSSIVEVKRLEGPIFNSKEAAEEHGLELCKDWIDKRP' A
#
# COMPACT_ATOMS: atom_id res chain seq x y z
N MET A 1 -0.76 11.93 1.38
CA MET A 1 -1.65 11.09 0.54
C MET A 1 -1.25 9.65 0.79
N ILE A 2 -2.22 8.75 0.82
CA ILE A 2 -1.96 7.31 0.98
C ILE A 2 -2.73 6.57 -0.09
N ASP A 3 -2.16 5.46 -0.55
CA ASP A 3 -2.75 4.57 -1.53
C ASP A 3 -2.57 3.12 -1.07
N GLY A 4 -3.55 2.27 -1.35
CA GLY A 4 -3.49 0.83 -1.11
C GLY A 4 -3.63 0.13 -2.44
N SER A 5 -2.70 -0.77 -2.71
CA SER A 5 -2.53 -1.45 -3.97
C SER A 5 -2.43 -2.95 -3.73
N ALA A 6 -3.02 -3.74 -4.62
CA ALA A 6 -2.85 -5.18 -4.65
C ALA A 6 -1.84 -5.57 -5.74
N VAL A 7 -0.74 -6.20 -5.33
CA VAL A 7 0.30 -6.64 -6.25
C VAL A 7 0.12 -8.14 -6.53
N PRO A 8 -0.14 -8.55 -7.78
CA PRO A 8 -0.37 -9.96 -8.08
C PRO A 8 0.89 -10.79 -7.82
N THR A 9 0.74 -11.96 -7.19
CA THR A 9 1.84 -12.93 -7.09
C THR A 9 1.81 -13.85 -8.31
N PHE A 10 2.92 -13.91 -9.04
CA PHE A 10 3.07 -14.75 -10.23
C PHE A 10 3.14 -16.26 -9.93
N ALA A 11 3.10 -16.66 -8.65
CA ALA A 11 3.22 -18.07 -8.26
C ALA A 11 1.95 -18.88 -8.53
N THR A 12 0.77 -18.27 -8.37
CA THR A 12 -0.53 -18.97 -8.40
C THR A 12 -1.61 -18.20 -9.16
N GLY A 13 -1.42 -16.91 -9.46
CA GLY A 13 -2.36 -16.09 -10.24
C GLY A 13 -3.64 -15.67 -9.49
N PHE A 14 -3.87 -16.19 -8.28
CA PHE A 14 -5.04 -15.88 -7.44
C PHE A 14 -4.68 -15.17 -6.13
N ASP A 15 -3.39 -15.04 -5.86
CA ASP A 15 -2.85 -14.42 -4.66
C ASP A 15 -2.42 -12.97 -4.94
N TRP A 16 -2.71 -12.09 -3.99
CA TRP A 16 -2.43 -10.65 -4.06
C TRP A 16 -1.68 -10.21 -2.82
N TYR A 17 -0.47 -9.67 -2.96
CA TYR A 17 0.20 -8.98 -1.86
C TYR A 17 -0.52 -7.67 -1.59
N SER A 18 -0.87 -7.45 -0.33
CA SER A 18 -1.27 -6.13 0.13
C SER A 18 -0.08 -5.19 0.11
N GLN A 19 -0.25 -4.00 -0.48
CA GLN A 19 0.78 -2.97 -0.51
C GLN A 19 0.17 -1.62 -0.14
N GLY A 20 0.80 -0.93 0.81
CA GLY A 20 0.51 0.46 1.13
C GLY A 20 1.60 1.39 0.59
N ILE A 21 1.21 2.49 -0.06
CA ILE A 21 2.13 3.51 -0.53
C ILE A 21 1.79 4.85 0.14
N VAL A 22 2.75 5.40 0.89
CA VAL A 22 2.62 6.71 1.50
C VAL A 22 3.33 7.75 0.65
N LEU A 23 2.56 8.72 0.18
CA LEU A 23 2.98 9.76 -0.74
C LEU A 23 2.95 11.13 -0.03
N ARG A 24 3.94 11.97 -0.32
CA ARG A 24 3.95 13.38 0.11
C ARG A 24 4.10 14.32 -1.08
N PRO A 25 3.51 15.52 -1.00
CA PRO A 25 3.77 16.56 -1.99
C PRO A 25 5.24 16.97 -1.93
N GLY A 26 5.90 16.96 -3.09
CA GLY A 26 7.26 17.41 -3.29
C GLY A 26 7.32 18.86 -3.79
N ARG A 27 8.48 19.26 -4.30
CA ARG A 27 8.64 20.55 -4.98
C ARG A 27 7.97 20.52 -6.36
N LEU A 28 7.57 21.71 -6.84
CA LEU A 28 7.04 21.91 -8.20
C LEU A 28 5.88 20.96 -8.55
N SER A 29 4.92 20.81 -7.64
CA SER A 29 3.72 19.95 -7.83
C SER A 29 4.01 18.46 -8.05
N SER A 30 5.24 18.00 -7.76
CA SER A 30 5.59 16.59 -7.85
C SER A 30 5.03 15.81 -6.66
N ILE A 31 4.78 14.51 -6.84
CA ILE A 31 4.41 13.58 -5.75
C ILE A 31 5.61 12.67 -5.50
N VAL A 32 6.03 12.57 -4.23
CA VAL A 32 7.18 11.75 -3.84
C VAL A 32 6.71 10.57 -3.00
N GLU A 33 7.14 9.37 -3.38
CA GLU A 33 6.99 8.17 -2.56
C GLU A 33 7.88 8.29 -1.32
N VAL A 34 7.25 8.28 -0.14
CA VAL A 34 7.95 8.40 1.15
C VAL A 34 8.19 7.04 1.77
N LYS A 35 7.23 6.14 1.61
CA LYS A 35 7.30 4.79 2.16
C LYS A 35 6.44 3.84 1.36
N ARG A 36 6.99 2.65 1.14
CA ARG A 36 6.25 1.47 0.71
C ARG A 36 6.15 0.50 1.89
N LEU A 37 4.95 -0.01 2.12
CA LEU A 37 4.59 -0.95 3.17
C LEU A 37 4.09 -2.22 2.49
N GLU A 38 4.71 -3.35 2.78
CA GLU A 38 4.31 -4.65 2.25
C GLU A 38 3.54 -5.38 3.33
N GLY A 39 2.40 -5.95 2.94
CA GLY A 39 1.48 -6.68 3.77
C GLY A 39 1.39 -8.16 3.39
N PRO A 40 0.50 -8.90 4.06
CA PRO A 40 0.28 -10.31 3.79
C PRO A 40 -0.39 -10.53 2.41
N ILE A 41 -0.46 -11.79 2.03
CA ILE A 41 -1.12 -12.24 0.80
C ILE A 41 -2.61 -12.45 1.07
N PHE A 42 -3.44 -12.00 0.13
CA PHE A 42 -4.89 -12.19 0.12
C PHE A 42 -5.33 -12.92 -1.15
N ASN A 43 -6.38 -13.72 -1.02
CA ASN A 43 -7.03 -14.38 -2.17
C ASN A 43 -8.00 -13.44 -2.92
N SER A 44 -8.11 -12.18 -2.49
CA SER A 44 -8.93 -11.15 -3.12
C SER A 44 -8.12 -9.88 -3.28
N LYS A 45 -8.20 -9.30 -4.48
CA LYS A 45 -7.58 -8.02 -4.81
C LYS A 45 -8.07 -6.91 -3.89
N GLU A 46 -9.39 -6.83 -3.69
CA GLU A 46 -10.04 -5.79 -2.88
C GLU A 46 -9.57 -5.86 -1.42
N ALA A 47 -9.44 -7.08 -0.87
CA ALA A 47 -8.94 -7.27 0.49
C ALA A 47 -7.47 -6.85 0.64
N ALA A 48 -6.63 -7.13 -0.37
CA ALA A 48 -5.25 -6.67 -0.38
C ALA A 48 -5.12 -5.14 -0.47
N GLU A 49 -5.96 -4.49 -1.28
CA GLU A 49 -6.02 -3.03 -1.42
C GLU A 49 -6.48 -2.36 -0.11
N GLU A 50 -7.58 -2.84 0.48
CA GLU A 50 -8.11 -2.32 1.74
C GLU A 50 -7.08 -2.45 2.86
N HIS A 51 -6.49 -3.64 3.02
CA HIS A 51 -5.45 -3.85 4.02
C HIS A 51 -4.21 -2.98 3.74
N GLY A 52 -3.89 -2.69 2.48
CA GLY A 52 -2.79 -1.80 2.10
C GLY A 52 -3.02 -0.36 2.57
N LEU A 53 -4.27 0.11 2.48
CA LEU A 53 -4.69 1.41 3.04
C LEU A 53 -4.61 1.41 4.56
N GLU A 54 -5.02 0.33 5.23
CA GLU A 54 -4.94 0.21 6.68
C GLU A 54 -3.50 0.28 7.18
N LEU A 55 -2.56 -0.40 6.51
CA LEU A 55 -1.13 -0.31 6.80
C LEU A 55 -0.62 1.13 6.72
N CYS A 56 -1.05 1.86 5.69
CA CYS A 56 -0.70 3.27 5.53
C CYS A 56 -1.26 4.15 6.65
N LYS A 57 -2.51 3.93 7.09
CA LYS A 57 -3.12 4.67 8.20
C LYS A 57 -2.39 4.41 9.51
N ASP A 58 -2.21 3.13 9.86
CA ASP A 58 -1.51 2.71 11.07
C ASP A 58 -0.09 3.28 11.14
N TRP A 59 0.63 3.31 10.01
CA TRP A 59 1.95 3.92 9.95
C TRP A 59 1.93 5.44 10.13
N ILE A 60 0.89 6.14 9.67
CA ILE A 60 0.73 7.58 9.91
C ILE A 60 0.38 7.84 11.37
N ASP A 61 -0.56 7.10 11.94
CA ASP A 61 -0.98 7.25 13.34
C ASP A 61 0.14 6.95 14.34
N LYS A 62 1.02 6.00 14.02
CA LYS A 62 2.19 5.64 14.86
C LYS A 62 3.39 6.58 14.69
N ARG A 63 3.31 7.63 13.88
CA ARG A 63 4.39 8.61 13.80
C ARG A 63 4.37 9.53 15.04
N PRO A 64 5.51 9.68 15.73
CA PRO A 64 5.64 10.62 16.84
C PRO A 64 5.54 12.08 16.38
#